data_AF-A0A940Q0X8-F1
#
_entry.id   AF-A0A940Q0X8-F1
#
_cell.length_a   1.000
_cell.length_b   1.000
_cell.length_c   1.000
_cell.angle_alpha   90.00
_cell.angle_beta   90.00
_cell.angle_gamma   90.00
#
_symmetry.space_group_name_H-M   'P 1'
#
loop_
_entity.id
_entity.type
_entity.pdbx_description
1 polymer ?
#
loop_
_entity_poly.entity_id
_entity_poly.type
_entity_poly.pdbx_seq_one_letter_code
_entity_poly.pdbx_strand_id
1 'polypeptide(L)'
;MDDYYVVSIKRKRNDYFYVEIEQCMGDIKKTGWVKKGTLSINPSTTSVIYLYKKPSYESGVKDSIMQPYWGDLYIIEDVEKDWFLIKGKDFNGWLSPMDQCSNPYTTCS
;
A
#
# COMPACT_ATOMS: atom_id res chain seq x y z
N MET A 1 -23.10 2.75 -7.28
CA MET A 1 -22.19 2.22 -6.25
C MET A 1 -21.15 1.45 -7.03
N ASP A 2 -19.89 1.88 -6.98
CA ASP A 2 -18.87 1.30 -7.84
C ASP A 2 -18.47 -0.08 -7.34
N ASP A 3 -18.36 -1.02 -8.26
CA ASP A 3 -17.90 -2.37 -7.99
C ASP A 3 -16.37 -2.41 -8.15
N TYR A 4 -15.68 -2.76 -7.08
CA TYR A 4 -14.23 -2.73 -7.00
C TYR A 4 -13.66 -3.98 -6.33
N TYR A 5 -12.35 -4.16 -6.52
CA TYR A 5 -11.61 -5.25 -5.91
C TYR A 5 -10.76 -4.76 -4.74
N VAL A 6 -10.86 -5.45 -3.62
CA VAL A 6 -9.99 -5.29 -2.45
C VAL A 6 -8.86 -6.30 -2.56
N VAL A 7 -7.61 -5.84 -2.39
CA VAL A 7 -6.44 -6.71 -2.38
C VAL A 7 -5.83 -6.74 -0.99
N SER A 8 -5.80 -7.92 -0.39
CA SER A 8 -5.18 -8.19 0.91
C SER A 8 -3.88 -8.98 0.71
N ILE A 9 -2.76 -8.47 1.23
CA ILE A 9 -1.51 -9.23 1.30
C ILE A 9 -1.56 -10.13 2.55
N LYS A 10 -1.57 -11.46 2.37
CA LYS A 10 -1.70 -12.41 3.48
C LYS A 10 -0.37 -13.04 3.89
N ARG A 11 0.57 -13.20 2.94
CA ARG A 11 1.91 -13.76 3.19
C ARG A 11 2.94 -13.10 2.29
N LYS A 12 4.21 -13.14 2.70
CA LYS A 12 5.37 -12.76 1.88
C LYS A 12 6.38 -13.91 1.84
N ARG A 13 7.03 -14.10 0.70
CA ARG A 13 8.15 -15.04 0.53
C ARG A 13 9.03 -14.59 -0.62
N ASN A 14 10.32 -14.38 -0.35
CA ASN A 14 11.30 -13.94 -1.35
C ASN A 14 10.75 -12.71 -2.11
N ASP A 15 10.69 -12.80 -3.44
CA ASP A 15 10.22 -11.76 -4.36
C ASP A 15 8.71 -11.80 -4.61
N TYR A 16 7.92 -12.45 -3.76
CA TYR A 16 6.48 -12.60 -3.97
C TYR A 16 5.64 -12.26 -2.73
N PHE A 17 4.45 -11.71 -3.00
CA PHE A 17 3.34 -11.61 -2.07
C PHE A 17 2.28 -12.65 -2.40
N TYR A 18 1.75 -13.34 -1.40
CA TYR A 18 0.51 -14.10 -1.54
C TYR A 18 -0.66 -13.19 -1.21
N VAL A 19 -1.51 -12.94 -2.18
CA VAL A 19 -2.64 -12.03 -2.08
C VAL A 19 -3.96 -12.76 -2.13
N GLU A 20 -4.97 -12.12 -1.55
CA GLU A 20 -6.38 -12.41 -1.74
C GLU A 20 -7.02 -11.18 -2.39
N ILE A 21 -7.78 -11.41 -3.45
CA ILE A 21 -8.50 -10.40 -4.22
C ILE A 21 -9.99 -10.71 -4.09
N GLU A 22 -10.75 -9.77 -3.53
CA GLU A 22 -12.18 -9.91 -3.28
C GLU A 22 -12.95 -8.79 -3.97
N GLN A 23 -14.01 -9.14 -4.69
CA GLN A 23 -14.94 -8.18 -5.24
C GLN A 23 -15.88 -7.70 -4.12
N CYS A 24 -16.01 -6.38 -3.94
CA CYS A 24 -16.73 -5.82 -2.80
C CYS A 24 -18.24 -6.15 -2.79
N MET A 25 -18.86 -6.30 -3.97
CA MET A 25 -20.30 -6.56 -4.10
C MET A 25 -20.60 -7.82 -4.94
N GLY A 26 -19.65 -8.75 -5.00
CA GLY A 26 -19.83 -9.98 -5.75
C GLY A 26 -19.13 -11.16 -5.10
N ASP A 27 -19.25 -12.32 -5.75
CA ASP A 27 -18.77 -13.60 -5.22
C ASP A 27 -17.34 -13.93 -5.66
N ILE A 28 -16.67 -12.99 -6.35
CA ILE A 28 -15.29 -13.22 -6.81
C ILE A 28 -14.35 -13.10 -5.63
N LYS A 29 -13.74 -14.24 -5.30
CA LYS A 29 -12.61 -14.35 -4.39
C LYS A 29 -11.51 -15.17 -5.04
N LYS A 30 -10.36 -14.56 -5.29
CA LYS A 30 -9.18 -15.21 -5.88
C LYS A 30 -7.97 -15.05 -4.98
N THR A 31 -7.11 -16.05 -4.97
CA THR A 31 -5.85 -15.99 -4.24
C THR A 31 -4.70 -16.41 -5.14
N GLY A 32 -3.49 -15.93 -4.84
CA GLY A 32 -2.33 -16.29 -5.63
C GLY A 32 -1.07 -15.55 -5.23
N TRP A 33 0.05 -16.00 -5.79
CA TRP A 33 1.34 -15.33 -5.66
C TRP A 33 1.49 -14.28 -6.76
N VAL A 34 1.82 -13.06 -6.37
CA VAL A 34 2.17 -11.95 -7.26
C VAL A 34 3.59 -11.49 -6.95
N LYS A 35 4.31 -11.03 -7.97
CA LYS A 35 5.69 -10.56 -7.80
C LYS A 35 5.67 -9.25 -7.00
N LYS A 36 6.62 -9.08 -6.08
CA LYS A 36 6.88 -7.79 -5.43
C LYS A 36 7.18 -6.75 -6.50
N GLY A 37 6.69 -5.53 -6.31
CA GLY A 37 6.74 -4.49 -7.32
C GLY A 37 5.54 -4.45 -8.28
N THR A 38 4.64 -5.44 -8.26
CA THR A 38 3.40 -5.40 -9.06
C THR A 38 2.30 -4.58 -8.38
N LEU A 39 2.27 -4.55 -7.05
CA LEU A 39 1.25 -3.85 -6.29
C LEU A 39 1.70 -2.41 -6.01
N SER A 40 0.76 -1.48 -6.12
CA SER A 40 0.94 -0.08 -5.75
C SER A 40 -0.19 0.39 -4.83
N ILE A 41 0.04 1.49 -4.13
CA ILE A 41 -0.93 2.12 -3.26
C ILE A 41 -1.04 3.62 -3.53
N ASN A 42 -2.27 4.14 -3.43
CA ASN A 42 -2.52 5.57 -3.36
C ASN A 42 -2.39 6.06 -1.91
N PRO A 43 -1.93 7.29 -1.69
CA PRO A 43 -1.98 7.93 -0.38
C PRO A 43 -3.43 8.11 0.10
N SER A 44 -3.69 8.00 1.41
CA SER A 44 -5.03 8.24 1.98
C SER A 44 -5.37 9.73 2.13
N THR A 45 -4.39 10.61 1.95
CA THR A 45 -4.48 12.03 2.26
C THR A 45 -3.72 12.86 1.23
N THR A 46 -4.07 14.14 1.13
CA THR A 46 -3.32 15.17 0.39
C THR A 46 -2.41 16.00 1.30
N SER A 47 -2.45 15.74 2.61
CA SER A 47 -1.51 16.31 3.59
C SER A 47 -0.14 15.65 3.51
N VAL A 48 0.87 16.25 4.13
CA VAL A 48 2.23 15.65 4.21
C VAL A 48 2.17 14.25 4.82
N ILE A 49 2.78 13.28 4.14
CA ILE A 49 2.94 11.91 4.64
C ILE A 49 4.37 11.72 5.11
N TYR A 50 4.54 11.21 6.32
CA TYR A 50 5.85 10.84 6.85
C TYR A 50 6.13 9.37 6.59
N LEU A 51 7.34 9.09 6.08
CA LEU A 51 7.83 7.74 5.89
C LEU A 51 8.85 7.41 6.97
N TYR A 52 8.76 6.22 7.53
CA TYR A 52 9.50 5.83 8.73
C TYR A 52 10.67 4.89 8.39
N LYS A 53 11.67 4.84 9.27
CA LYS A 53 12.87 3.99 9.08
C LYS A 53 12.56 2.49 9.27
N LYS A 54 11.60 2.18 10.14
CA LYS A 54 11.08 0.83 10.44
C LYS A 54 9.54 0.90 10.52
N PRO A 55 8.81 -0.23 10.54
CA PRO A 55 7.35 -0.26 10.68
C PRO A 55 6.90 0.08 12.12
N SER A 56 7.20 1.30 12.53
CA SER A 56 6.89 1.88 13.84
C SER A 56 7.09 3.40 13.80
N TYR A 57 6.13 4.12 14.40
CA TYR A 57 6.22 5.57 14.59
C TYR A 57 7.47 5.99 15.38
N GLU A 58 7.95 5.14 16.30
CA GLU A 58 9.12 5.41 17.15
C GLU A 58 10.46 5.30 16.42
N SER A 59 10.47 4.73 15.20
CA SER A 59 11.70 4.55 14.44
C SER A 59 12.29 5.85 13.89
N GLY A 60 11.54 6.95 14.02
CA GLY A 60 11.86 8.25 13.46
C GLY A 60 11.53 8.33 11.97
N VAL A 61 11.30 9.56 11.54
CA VAL A 61 11.06 9.89 10.13
C VAL A 61 12.34 9.67 9.33
N LYS A 62 12.19 9.02 8.18
CA LYS A 62 13.22 8.80 7.18
C LYS A 62 13.09 9.80 6.04
N ASP A 63 11.86 10.02 5.58
CA ASP A 63 11.54 10.87 4.44
C ASP A 63 10.10 11.40 4.55
N SER A 64 9.70 12.28 3.64
CA SER A 64 8.35 12.84 3.58
C SER A 64 7.88 13.05 2.15
N ILE A 65 6.61 12.73 1.90
CA ILE A 65 5.94 13.06 0.64
C ILE A 65 5.22 14.40 0.85
N MET A 66 5.74 15.43 0.18
CA MET A 66 5.17 16.77 0.22
C MET A 66 4.05 16.85 -0.83
N GLN A 67 2.82 17.10 -0.39
CA GLN A 67 1.64 17.25 -1.27
C GLN A 67 1.32 16.01 -2.12
N PRO A 68 1.07 14.84 -1.51
CA PRO A 68 0.58 13.68 -2.23
C PRO A 68 -0.69 14.01 -3.01
N TYR A 69 -0.77 13.54 -4.26
CA TYR A 69 -1.94 13.71 -5.12
C TYR A 69 -2.64 12.38 -5.39
N TRP A 70 -3.94 12.46 -5.66
CA TRP A 70 -4.75 11.32 -6.09
C TRP A 70 -4.27 10.78 -7.45
N GLY A 71 -3.73 9.57 -7.47
CA GLY A 71 -3.11 8.98 -8.66
C GLY A 71 -1.58 8.87 -8.55
N ASP A 72 -0.98 9.41 -7.50
CA ASP A 72 0.41 9.11 -7.16
C ASP A 72 0.50 7.68 -6.61
N LEU A 73 0.80 6.74 -7.51
CA LEU A 73 0.96 5.33 -7.17
C LEU A 73 2.36 5.06 -6.66
N TYR A 74 2.45 4.59 -5.41
CA TYR A 74 3.70 4.15 -4.81
C TYR A 74 3.79 2.64 -4.78
N ILE A 75 4.92 2.11 -5.25
CA ILE A 75 5.13 0.67 -5.35
C ILE A 75 5.32 0.07 -3.95
N ILE A 76 4.63 -1.03 -3.64
CA ILE A 76 4.82 -1.79 -2.40
C ILE A 76 5.99 -2.77 -2.58
N GLU A 77 7.08 -2.54 -1.84
CA GLU A 77 8.29 -3.38 -1.84
C GLU A 77 8.27 -4.44 -0.71
N ASP A 78 7.70 -4.11 0.45
CA ASP A 78 7.52 -5.06 1.55
C ASP A 78 6.31 -4.72 2.43
N VAL A 79 5.92 -5.70 3.26
CA VAL A 79 4.83 -5.62 4.23
C VAL A 79 5.33 -6.13 5.56
N GLU A 80 5.09 -5.42 6.65
CA GLU A 80 5.35 -5.90 8.01
C GLU A 80 4.20 -5.50 8.92
N LYS A 81 3.46 -6.50 9.43
CA LYS A 81 2.14 -6.27 10.04
C LYS A 81 1.27 -5.46 9.07
N ASP A 82 0.79 -4.30 9.49
CA ASP A 82 -0.05 -3.41 8.68
C ASP A 82 0.74 -2.28 8.00
N TRP A 83 2.08 -2.30 8.08
CA TRP A 83 2.92 -1.26 7.49
C TRP A 83 3.43 -1.69 6.12
N PHE A 84 3.46 -0.74 5.17
CA PHE A 84 3.97 -0.97 3.82
C PHE A 84 5.29 -0.25 3.63
N LEU A 85 6.33 -0.98 3.23
CA LEU A 85 7.53 -0.34 2.69
C LEU A 85 7.20 0.06 1.25
N ILE A 86 7.10 1.36 1.01
CA ILE A 86 6.78 1.91 -0.31
C ILE A 86 8.02 2.52 -0.96
N LYS A 87 8.03 2.54 -2.29
CA LYS A 87 9.03 3.20 -3.11
C LYS A 87 8.39 4.17 -4.10
N GLY A 88 8.89 5.40 -4.06
CA GLY A 88 8.68 6.41 -5.11
C GLY A 88 9.86 6.46 -6.07
N LYS A 89 9.94 7.52 -6.86
CA LYS A 89 11.02 7.71 -7.85
C LYS A 89 12.40 7.73 -7.19
N ASP A 90 12.55 8.55 -6.14
CA ASP A 90 13.85 8.85 -5.52
C ASP A 90 13.87 8.57 -4.00
N PHE A 91 12.83 7.93 -3.46
CA PHE A 91 12.70 7.63 -2.04
C PHE A 91 12.11 6.25 -1.76
N ASN A 92 12.35 5.75 -0.55
CA ASN A 92 11.56 4.66 0.02
C ASN A 92 11.47 4.77 1.55
N GLY A 93 10.41 4.19 2.13
CA GLY A 93 10.25 4.16 3.57
C GLY A 93 8.94 3.50 4.00
N TRP A 94 8.81 3.25 5.29
CA TRP A 94 7.64 2.59 5.85
C TRP A 94 6.48 3.57 5.97
N LEU A 95 5.40 3.29 5.25
CA LEU A 95 4.13 4.00 5.28
C LEU A 95 3.26 3.46 6.42
N SER A 96 2.72 4.36 7.23
CA SER A 96 1.86 4.00 8.34
C SER A 96 0.51 3.44 7.86
N PRO A 97 -0.17 2.58 8.63
CA PRO A 97 -1.52 2.11 8.29
C PRO A 97 -2.54 3.25 8.11
N MET A 98 -2.35 4.38 8.79
CA MET A 98 -3.25 5.53 8.72
C MET A 98 -3.11 6.32 7.41
N ASP A 99 -1.93 6.26 6.81
CA ASP A 99 -1.60 6.98 5.56
C ASP A 99 -1.85 6.13 4.30
N GLN A 100 -2.32 4.88 4.49
CA GLN A 100 -2.67 3.95 3.43
C GLN A 100 -4.13 4.16 3.00
N CYS A 101 -4.39 4.42 1.72
CA CYS A 101 -5.77 4.38 1.24
C CYS A 101 -6.27 2.94 1.37
N SER A 102 -7.44 2.78 2.00
CA SER A 102 -8.08 1.49 2.27
C SER A 102 -8.36 0.66 1.02
N ASN A 103 -8.17 1.23 -0.17
CA ASN A 103 -8.40 0.58 -1.44
C ASN A 103 -7.23 0.82 -2.42
N PRO A 104 -6.45 -0.20 -2.78
CA PRO A 104 -5.36 -0.04 -3.75
C PRO A 104 -5.85 0.17 -5.20
N TYR A 105 -7.15 0.00 -5.48
CA TYR A 105 -7.73 0.11 -6.84
C TYR A 105 -8.87 1.13 -6.97
N THR A 106 -9.29 1.80 -5.90
CA THR A 106 -10.19 2.96 -6.01
C THR A 106 -9.59 4.17 -5.30
N THR A 107 -9.90 5.34 -5.83
CA THR A 107 -9.77 6.60 -5.10
C THR A 107 -10.55 6.44 -3.79
N CYS A 108 -9.93 6.69 -2.63
CA CYS A 108 -10.73 6.88 -1.42
C CYS A 108 -11.57 8.16 -1.67
N SER A 109 -12.86 7.97 -1.95
CA SER A 109 -13.84 9.03 -2.16
C SER A 109 -14.47 9.45 -0.85
#